data_AF-A0A2V7X3I1-F1
#
_entry.id   AF-A0A2V7X3I1-F1
#
_cell.length_a   1.000
_cell.length_b   1.000
_cell.length_c   1.000
_cell.angle_alpha   90.00
_cell.angle_beta   90.00
_cell.angle_gamma   90.00
#
_symmetry.space_group_name_H-M   'P 1'
#
loop_
_entity.id
_entity.type
_entity.pdbx_description
1 polymer ?
#
loop_
_entity_poly.entity_id
_entity_poly.type
_entity_poly.pdbx_seq_one_letter_code
_entity_poly.pdbx_strand_id
1 'polypeptide(L)'
;MALTGVVYPLASVMPEIPPERLELLHKTLPTMPILPVDLFSRGSDIDWDTFKHTTPDTYIHHYPEILDLKVNAPAGDYDVAAFTNWRSQPASRSVSLAEKLGLSDTDDYVAFDFWNQKLLGVFRNKIDVAVEPHDTRVLLIHRVTGHPQLVGMSRHITGAFSLESYQWDAASRRLSGVSQAIAGARYVLTVYVPGGHRFLRAAATSGGKAVAVASAQTGNAVTVSFPGQSGKVEWNVWFGR
;
A
#
# COMPACT_ATOMS: atom_id res chain seq x y z
N MET A 1 -12.00 -5.04 3.96
CA MET A 1 -11.95 -6.51 3.75
C MET A 1 -10.58 -7.00 3.30
N ALA A 2 -9.90 -6.34 2.34
CA ALA A 2 -8.58 -6.79 1.85
C ALA A 2 -7.54 -7.06 2.96
N LEU A 3 -7.54 -6.25 4.02
CA LEU A 3 -6.56 -6.27 5.11
C LEU A 3 -6.97 -7.12 6.32
N THR A 4 -8.15 -7.72 6.30
CA THR A 4 -8.82 -8.20 7.53
C THR A 4 -9.06 -9.70 7.54
N GLY A 5 -8.65 -10.43 6.50
CA GLY A 5 -8.81 -11.89 6.37
C GLY A 5 -10.25 -12.40 6.20
N VAL A 6 -11.26 -11.56 6.44
CA VAL A 6 -12.67 -11.93 6.23
C VAL A 6 -12.99 -12.19 4.77
N VAL A 7 -13.97 -13.07 4.50
CA VAL A 7 -14.50 -13.35 3.15
C VAL A 7 -14.91 -12.05 2.45
N TYR A 8 -14.71 -11.96 1.14
CA TYR A 8 -15.10 -10.80 0.33
C TYR A 8 -16.41 -11.07 -0.44
N PRO A 9 -17.60 -10.98 0.19
CA PRO A 9 -18.86 -11.18 -0.51
C PRO A 9 -19.11 -10.03 -1.50
N LEU A 10 -19.37 -10.38 -2.75
CA LEU A 10 -19.83 -9.44 -3.76
C LEU A 10 -21.34 -9.65 -3.95
N ALA A 11 -22.13 -8.67 -3.53
CA ALA A 11 -23.59 -8.67 -3.65
C ALA A 11 -24.10 -7.57 -4.61
N SER A 12 -23.24 -7.08 -5.51
CA SER A 12 -23.60 -6.09 -6.54
C SER A 12 -23.99 -6.78 -7.85
N VAL A 13 -24.77 -6.09 -8.68
CA VAL A 13 -25.05 -6.51 -10.06
C VAL A 13 -23.79 -6.30 -10.89
N MET A 14 -22.95 -7.34 -11.01
CA MET A 14 -21.60 -7.24 -11.59
C MET A 14 -21.55 -6.63 -13.00
N PRO A 15 -22.48 -6.93 -13.93
CA PRO A 15 -22.48 -6.29 -15.25
C PRO A 15 -22.72 -4.77 -15.24
N GLU A 16 -23.31 -4.24 -14.17
CA GLU A 16 -23.69 -2.84 -14.02
C GLU A 16 -22.75 -2.08 -13.06
N ILE A 17 -21.64 -2.70 -12.64
CA ILE A 17 -20.74 -2.08 -11.68
C ILE A 17 -20.07 -0.83 -12.30
N PRO A 18 -20.14 0.33 -11.66
CA PRO A 18 -19.47 1.53 -12.15
C PRO A 18 -17.95 1.33 -12.23
N PRO A 19 -17.26 1.93 -13.23
CA PRO A 19 -15.82 1.76 -13.43
C PRO A 19 -14.98 2.08 -12.18
N GLU A 20 -15.35 3.10 -11.42
CA GLU A 20 -14.66 3.50 -10.19
C GLU A 20 -14.73 2.42 -9.10
N ARG A 21 -15.85 1.70 -9.00
CA ARG A 21 -15.99 0.57 -8.07
C ARG A 21 -15.21 -0.65 -8.55
N LEU A 22 -15.18 -0.88 -9.86
CA LEU A 22 -14.38 -1.95 -10.45
C LEU A 22 -12.89 -1.74 -10.19
N GLU A 23 -12.41 -0.50 -10.26
CA GLU A 23 -11.02 -0.18 -9.92
C GLU A 23 -10.69 -0.49 -8.45
N LEU A 24 -11.61 -0.18 -7.52
CA LEU A 24 -11.46 -0.57 -6.12
C LEU A 24 -11.35 -2.09 -5.97
N LEU A 25 -12.23 -2.86 -6.63
CA LEU A 25 -12.19 -4.32 -6.57
C LEU A 25 -10.87 -4.88 -7.12
N HIS A 26 -10.35 -4.35 -8.22
CA HIS A 26 -9.05 -4.77 -8.75
C HIS A 26 -7.90 -4.53 -7.76
N LYS A 27 -8.00 -3.47 -6.95
CA LYS A 27 -7.00 -3.08 -5.97
C LYS A 27 -7.15 -3.79 -4.63
N THR A 28 -8.32 -4.34 -4.29
CA THR A 28 -8.59 -4.93 -2.97
C THR A 28 -8.79 -6.45 -2.98
N LEU A 29 -8.83 -7.06 -4.16
CA LEU A 29 -8.90 -8.51 -4.33
C LEU A 29 -7.55 -9.13 -4.74
N PRO A 30 -7.20 -10.31 -4.20
CA PRO A 30 -7.95 -11.06 -3.20
C PRO A 30 -7.71 -10.53 -1.78
N THR A 31 -8.54 -10.94 -0.83
CA THR A 31 -8.24 -10.72 0.59
C THR A 31 -6.94 -11.40 0.97
N MET A 32 -6.17 -10.78 1.87
CA MET A 32 -4.97 -11.42 2.38
C MET A 32 -5.31 -12.75 3.08
N PRO A 33 -4.54 -13.81 2.85
CA PRO A 33 -4.77 -15.12 3.44
C PRO A 33 -4.28 -15.18 4.89
N ILE A 34 -4.89 -14.36 5.74
CA ILE A 34 -4.57 -14.21 7.17
C ILE A 34 -5.75 -14.66 8.03
N LEU A 35 -5.53 -14.81 9.33
CA LEU A 35 -6.63 -15.04 10.27
C LEU A 35 -7.62 -13.86 10.23
N PRO A 36 -8.92 -14.12 10.06
CA PRO A 36 -9.92 -13.07 10.07
C PRO A 36 -9.90 -12.28 11.38
N VAL A 37 -9.92 -10.97 11.28
CA VAL A 37 -10.02 -10.04 12.43
C VAL A 37 -11.45 -9.56 12.57
N ASP A 38 -11.95 -9.50 13.80
CA ASP A 38 -13.25 -8.91 14.09
C ASP A 38 -13.16 -7.37 14.00
N LEU A 39 -13.96 -6.79 13.09
CA LEU A 39 -14.04 -5.35 12.88
C LEU A 39 -15.10 -4.66 13.73
N PHE A 40 -15.97 -5.45 14.36
CA PHE A 40 -17.15 -4.94 15.06
C PHE A 40 -17.22 -5.46 16.48
N SER A 41 -16.07 -5.87 17.05
CA SER A 41 -15.97 -6.18 18.46
C SER A 41 -16.40 -4.95 19.23
N ARG A 42 -17.63 -5.01 19.74
CA ARG A 42 -18.16 -4.06 20.68
C ARG A 42 -17.21 -4.21 21.87
N GLY A 43 -16.38 -3.20 22.12
CA GLY A 43 -15.55 -3.17 23.32
C GLY A 43 -16.37 -3.58 24.54
N SER A 44 -15.71 -4.03 25.60
CA SER A 44 -16.39 -4.42 26.84
C SER A 44 -17.15 -3.28 27.52
N ASP A 45 -16.94 -2.04 27.06
CA ASP A 45 -17.53 -0.84 27.62
C ASP A 45 -18.96 -0.67 27.11
N ILE A 46 -19.90 -0.64 28.05
CA ILE A 46 -21.32 -0.50 27.74
C ILE A 46 -21.72 0.97 27.88
N ASP A 47 -21.74 1.70 26.77
CA ASP A 47 -22.25 3.08 26.70
C ASP A 47 -23.79 3.07 26.58
N TRP A 48 -24.49 3.28 27.69
CA TRP A 48 -25.94 3.04 27.80
C TRP A 48 -26.88 4.15 27.29
N ASP A 49 -26.42 5.26 26.71
CA ASP A 49 -27.30 6.39 26.35
C ASP A 49 -27.25 6.83 24.88
N THR A 50 -26.48 6.14 24.06
CA THR A 50 -26.13 6.60 22.70
C THR A 50 -27.26 6.48 21.68
N PHE A 51 -28.25 5.61 21.94
CA PHE A 51 -29.47 5.47 21.11
C PHE A 51 -30.49 6.60 21.32
N LYS A 52 -30.23 7.55 22.23
CA LYS A 52 -31.07 8.74 22.45
C LYS A 52 -30.80 9.87 21.45
N HIS A 53 -29.79 9.72 20.60
CA HIS A 53 -29.42 10.69 19.56
C HIS A 53 -29.66 10.10 18.17
N THR A 54 -29.85 10.97 17.17
CA THR A 54 -30.24 10.57 15.79
C THR A 54 -29.17 10.88 14.74
N THR A 55 -27.98 11.34 15.13
CA THR A 55 -26.91 11.61 14.17
C THR A 55 -26.10 10.35 13.89
N PRO A 56 -25.68 10.08 12.63
CA PRO A 56 -24.87 8.91 12.32
C PRO A 56 -23.61 8.79 13.19
N ASP A 57 -22.96 9.93 13.45
CA ASP A 57 -21.72 9.99 14.22
C ASP A 57 -21.88 9.53 15.68
N THR A 58 -23.07 9.66 16.29
CA THR A 58 -23.29 9.15 17.66
C THR A 58 -23.31 7.62 17.71
N TYR A 59 -23.52 6.94 16.60
CA TYR A 59 -23.49 5.48 16.55
C TYR A 59 -22.09 4.90 16.31
N ILE A 60 -21.05 5.73 16.17
CA ILE A 60 -19.68 5.28 15.99
C ILE A 60 -19.03 5.04 17.36
N HIS A 61 -18.95 3.79 17.79
CA HIS A 61 -18.34 3.39 19.06
C HIS A 61 -17.52 2.11 18.87
N HIS A 62 -16.30 2.10 19.40
CA HIS A 62 -15.37 0.96 19.36
C HIS A 62 -15.02 0.42 17.96
N TYR A 63 -15.32 1.15 16.89
CA TYR A 63 -14.86 0.75 15.57
C TYR A 63 -13.34 0.94 15.46
N PRO A 64 -12.61 -0.07 14.96
CA PRO A 64 -11.18 0.07 14.74
C PRO A 64 -10.94 1.17 13.71
N GLU A 65 -10.07 2.11 14.07
CA GLU A 65 -9.72 3.25 13.23
C GLU A 65 -8.32 3.09 12.61
N ILE A 66 -7.55 2.14 13.13
CA ILE A 66 -6.24 1.76 12.63
C ILE A 66 -6.25 0.24 12.49
N LEU A 67 -5.98 -0.25 11.28
CA LEU A 67 -5.67 -1.64 11.02
C LEU A 67 -4.21 -1.72 10.61
N ASP A 68 -3.45 -2.59 11.26
CA ASP A 68 -2.05 -2.82 10.95
C ASP A 68 -1.84 -4.26 10.51
N LEU A 69 -1.48 -4.43 9.24
CA LEU A 69 -1.17 -5.73 8.66
C LEU A 69 0.33 -5.87 8.46
N LYS A 70 0.93 -6.84 9.16
CA LYS A 70 2.31 -7.27 8.92
C LYS A 70 2.37 -8.11 7.65
N VAL A 71 3.07 -7.62 6.62
CA VAL A 71 3.31 -8.34 5.38
C VAL A 71 4.69 -8.99 5.44
N ASN A 72 4.71 -10.30 5.24
CA ASN A 72 5.89 -11.08 4.87
C ASN A 72 5.55 -11.79 3.55
N ALA A 73 6.12 -11.30 2.45
CA ALA A 73 5.81 -11.75 1.10
C ALA A 73 7.05 -11.60 0.19
N PRO A 74 7.03 -12.11 -1.06
CA PRO A 74 8.12 -11.84 -2.00
C PRO A 74 8.36 -10.36 -2.29
N ALA A 75 7.37 -9.50 -2.01
CA ALA A 75 7.48 -8.04 -2.04
C ALA A 75 8.30 -7.44 -0.87
N GLY A 76 8.67 -8.26 0.12
CA GLY A 76 9.46 -7.88 1.28
C GLY A 76 8.68 -7.97 2.59
N ASP A 77 9.32 -7.45 3.64
CA ASP A 77 8.82 -7.33 5.00
C ASP A 77 8.49 -5.88 5.32
N TYR A 78 7.21 -5.59 5.58
CA TYR A 78 6.72 -4.24 5.83
C TYR A 78 5.31 -4.26 6.41
N ASP A 79 4.84 -3.09 6.83
CA ASP A 79 3.49 -2.92 7.35
C ASP A 79 2.58 -2.29 6.31
N VAL A 80 1.31 -2.71 6.32
CA VAL A 80 0.22 -2.03 5.62
C VAL A 80 -0.74 -1.50 6.68
N ALA A 81 -0.67 -0.20 6.93
CA ALA A 81 -1.49 0.48 7.92
C ALA A 81 -2.66 1.21 7.24
N ALA A 82 -3.90 0.85 7.59
CA ALA A 82 -5.10 1.55 7.15
C ALA A 82 -5.66 2.43 8.27
N PHE A 83 -5.92 3.69 7.94
CA PHE A 83 -6.43 4.72 8.84
C PHE A 83 -7.83 5.12 8.37
N THR A 84 -8.84 4.68 9.09
CA THR A 84 -10.25 4.92 8.75
C THR A 84 -10.81 6.07 9.57
N ASN A 85 -11.51 6.98 8.90
CA ASN A 85 -12.33 7.98 9.54
C ASN A 85 -13.80 7.63 9.37
N TRP A 86 -14.41 7.15 10.45
CA TRP A 86 -15.84 6.81 10.45
C TRP A 86 -16.74 8.05 10.57
N ARG A 87 -16.19 9.22 10.92
CA ARG A 87 -16.96 10.42 11.27
C ARG A 87 -17.19 11.31 10.05
N SER A 88 -18.17 12.21 10.19
CA SER A 88 -18.58 13.15 9.14
C SER A 88 -17.70 14.40 9.02
N GLN A 89 -16.67 14.54 9.87
CA GLN A 89 -15.71 15.65 9.85
C GLN A 89 -14.30 15.14 9.52
N PRO A 90 -13.45 15.95 8.86
CA PRO A 90 -12.05 15.57 8.61
C PRO A 90 -11.33 15.25 9.92
N ALA A 91 -10.47 14.23 9.89
CA ALA A 91 -9.68 13.82 11.03
C ALA A 91 -8.18 13.88 10.70
N SER A 92 -7.39 14.40 11.64
CA SER A 92 -5.93 14.28 11.59
C SER A 92 -5.46 13.48 12.80
N ARG A 93 -4.61 12.48 12.56
CA ARG A 93 -4.14 11.55 13.59
C ARG A 93 -2.62 11.58 13.63
N SER A 94 -2.06 11.87 14.79
CA SER A 94 -0.63 11.65 15.07
C SER A 94 -0.46 10.23 15.61
N VAL A 95 0.14 9.35 14.81
CA VAL A 95 0.25 7.92 15.11
C VAL A 95 1.68 7.57 15.49
N SER A 96 1.87 7.04 16.71
CA SER A 96 3.16 6.49 17.15
C SER A 96 3.46 5.19 16.41
N LEU A 97 4.60 5.12 15.71
CA LEU A 97 4.98 3.92 14.96
C LEU A 97 5.25 2.74 15.91
N ALA A 98 5.89 2.99 17.05
CA ALA A 98 6.18 1.95 18.02
C ALA A 98 4.93 1.51 18.81
N GLU A 99 4.20 2.44 19.42
CA GLU A 99 3.10 2.08 20.33
C GLU A 99 1.84 1.62 19.59
N LYS A 100 1.56 2.16 18.39
CA LYS A 100 0.34 1.85 17.64
C LYS A 100 0.55 0.81 16.56
N LEU A 101 1.74 0.73 15.97
CA LEU A 101 2.07 -0.22 14.91
C LEU A 101 3.11 -1.25 15.34
N GLY A 102 3.65 -1.21 16.57
CA GLY A 102 4.65 -2.20 17.00
C GLY A 102 5.96 -2.18 16.20
N LEU A 103 6.29 -1.06 15.56
CA LEU A 103 7.55 -0.85 14.84
C LEU A 103 8.70 -0.52 15.81
N SER A 104 9.93 -0.69 15.36
CA SER A 104 11.13 -0.30 16.13
C SER A 104 11.19 1.21 16.29
N ASP A 105 11.58 1.70 17.46
CA ASP A 105 11.76 3.14 17.74
C ASP A 105 13.14 3.66 17.30
N THR A 106 14.07 2.77 16.93
CA THR A 106 15.40 3.15 16.47
C THR A 106 15.55 3.23 14.95
N ASP A 107 14.62 2.60 14.21
CA ASP A 107 14.70 2.46 12.76
C ASP A 107 13.97 3.59 12.03
N ASP A 108 14.45 3.93 10.83
CA ASP A 108 13.76 4.83 9.92
C ASP A 108 12.85 4.04 8.97
N TYR A 109 11.67 4.59 8.71
CA TYR A 109 10.63 4.00 7.89
C TYR A 109 10.21 4.92 6.76
N VAL A 110 10.16 4.40 5.55
CA VAL A 110 9.60 5.09 4.39
C VAL A 110 8.11 4.74 4.25
N ALA A 111 7.26 5.76 4.18
CA ALA A 111 5.82 5.59 4.04
C ALA A 111 5.36 5.97 2.62
N PHE A 112 4.54 5.11 2.02
CA PHE A 112 3.92 5.31 0.72
C PHE A 112 2.40 5.23 0.83
N ASP A 113 1.70 6.27 0.38
CA ASP A 113 0.24 6.31 0.30
C ASP A 113 -0.22 5.57 -0.96
N PHE A 114 -0.90 4.45 -0.76
CA PHE A 114 -1.37 3.61 -1.85
C PHE A 114 -2.47 4.29 -2.66
N TRP A 115 -3.44 4.96 -2.06
CA TRP A 115 -4.56 5.53 -2.81
C TRP A 115 -4.12 6.73 -3.64
N ASN A 116 -3.28 7.59 -3.06
CA ASN A 116 -2.73 8.75 -3.76
C ASN A 116 -1.50 8.43 -4.61
N GLN A 117 -1.02 7.18 -4.57
CA GLN A 117 0.19 6.71 -5.27
C GLN A 117 1.39 7.63 -5.01
N LYS A 118 1.61 7.99 -3.74
CA LYS A 118 2.53 9.07 -3.35
C LYS A 118 3.49 8.62 -2.26
N LEU A 119 4.77 8.88 -2.47
CA LEU A 119 5.78 8.79 -1.41
C LEU A 119 5.58 9.94 -0.41
N LEU A 120 5.38 9.62 0.86
CA LEU A 120 5.18 10.62 1.91
C LEU A 120 6.50 11.11 2.51
N GLY A 121 7.50 10.23 2.61
CA GLY A 121 8.81 10.55 3.16
C GLY A 121 9.30 9.48 4.12
N VAL A 122 10.26 9.85 4.95
CA VAL A 122 10.89 9.00 5.97
C VAL A 122 10.47 9.47 7.37
N PHE A 123 10.12 8.53 8.24
CA PHE A 123 9.58 8.73 9.58
C PHE A 123 10.26 7.77 10.57
N ARG A 124 10.40 8.15 11.84
CA ARG A 124 11.00 7.28 12.89
C ARG A 124 10.04 7.02 14.05
N ASN A 125 9.56 8.08 14.67
CA ASN A 125 8.77 7.96 15.90
C ASN A 125 7.25 7.98 15.63
N LYS A 126 6.82 8.84 14.71
CA LYS A 126 5.41 9.09 14.44
C LYS A 126 5.17 9.50 13.00
N ILE A 127 3.92 9.34 12.57
CA ILE A 127 3.40 9.84 11.30
C ILE A 127 2.08 10.56 11.53
N ASP A 128 1.92 11.74 10.92
CA ASP A 128 0.66 12.48 10.94
C ASP A 128 -0.15 12.11 9.68
N VAL A 129 -1.35 11.57 9.88
CA VAL A 129 -2.22 11.09 8.80
C VAL A 129 -3.52 11.89 8.81
N ALA A 130 -3.79 12.59 7.71
CA ALA A 130 -5.07 13.26 7.46
C ALA A 130 -6.00 12.35 6.67
N VAL A 131 -7.23 12.18 7.15
CA VAL A 131 -8.25 11.31 6.57
C VAL A 131 -9.55 12.11 6.45
N GLU A 132 -10.08 12.18 5.23
CA GLU A 132 -11.35 12.87 4.94
C GLU A 132 -12.53 12.16 5.62
N PRO A 133 -13.69 12.84 5.76
CA PRO A 133 -14.91 12.21 6.26
C PRO A 133 -15.21 10.91 5.51
N HIS A 134 -15.49 9.83 6.24
CA HIS A 134 -15.86 8.52 5.68
C HIS A 134 -14.82 7.92 4.71
N ASP A 135 -13.56 8.32 4.82
CA ASP A 135 -12.45 7.85 3.98
C ASP A 135 -11.51 6.89 4.73
N THR A 136 -10.68 6.17 3.99
CA THR A 136 -9.61 5.34 4.52
C THR A 136 -8.31 5.62 3.77
N ARG A 137 -7.28 6.09 4.49
CA ARG A 137 -5.92 6.16 3.96
C ARG A 137 -5.21 4.83 4.19
N VAL A 138 -4.43 4.37 3.22
CA VAL A 138 -3.62 3.15 3.37
C VAL A 138 -2.17 3.46 3.05
N LEU A 139 -1.31 3.20 4.03
CA LEU A 139 0.11 3.43 3.95
C LEU A 139 0.86 2.11 3.94
N LEU A 140 1.76 1.94 2.98
CA LEU A 140 2.79 0.91 2.99
C LEU A 140 4.02 1.49 3.70
N ILE A 141 4.44 0.89 4.81
CA ILE A 141 5.48 1.40 5.69
C ILE A 141 6.64 0.41 5.70
N HIS A 142 7.70 0.75 4.99
CA HIS A 142 8.88 -0.10 4.84
C HIS A 142 10.03 0.43 5.69
N ARG A 143 10.81 -0.46 6.32
CA ARG A 143 12.08 -0.06 6.92
C ARG A 143 13.07 0.41 5.84
N VAL A 144 13.82 1.48 6.11
CA VAL A 144 14.83 2.02 5.18
C VAL A 144 16.05 1.08 5.12
N THR A 145 16.51 0.73 3.91
CA THR A 145 17.62 -0.23 3.70
C THR A 145 18.93 0.39 3.22
N GLY A 146 19.04 1.71 3.12
CA GLY A 146 20.26 2.43 2.69
C GLY A 146 20.59 2.32 1.19
N HIS A 147 19.79 1.59 0.43
CA HIS A 147 19.85 1.49 -1.02
C HIS A 147 18.46 1.70 -1.64
N PRO A 148 18.35 1.92 -2.97
CA PRO A 148 17.06 1.98 -3.62
C PRO A 148 16.24 0.72 -3.34
N GLN A 149 14.97 0.90 -2.96
CA GLN A 149 14.08 -0.19 -2.56
C GLN A 149 12.66 0.04 -3.07
N LEU A 150 11.95 -1.05 -3.39
CA LEU A 150 10.56 -0.97 -3.79
C LEU A 150 9.69 -0.65 -2.55
N VAL A 151 8.82 0.35 -2.65
CA VAL A 151 7.96 0.81 -1.54
C VAL A 151 6.48 0.92 -1.92
N GLY A 152 6.14 0.71 -3.19
CA GLY A 152 4.77 0.84 -3.65
C GLY A 152 4.55 0.24 -5.02
N MET A 153 3.31 -0.15 -5.29
CA MET A 153 2.85 -0.61 -6.59
C MET A 153 1.36 -0.28 -6.80
N SER A 154 0.89 -0.32 -8.05
CA SER A 154 -0.49 0.07 -8.39
C SER A 154 -1.51 -1.06 -8.37
N ARG A 155 -1.11 -2.31 -8.09
CA ARG A 155 -1.96 -3.48 -8.34
C ARG A 155 -2.84 -3.88 -7.17
N HIS A 156 -2.28 -4.10 -5.99
CA HIS A 156 -3.04 -4.50 -4.81
C HIS A 156 -2.72 -3.58 -3.64
N ILE A 157 -3.72 -3.25 -2.83
CA ILE A 157 -3.67 -2.30 -1.72
C ILE A 157 -2.61 -2.64 -0.67
N THR A 158 -2.23 -3.91 -0.57
CA THR A 158 -1.15 -4.36 0.31
C THR A 158 0.23 -4.32 -0.31
N GLY A 159 0.35 -4.16 -1.62
CA GLY A 159 1.63 -4.35 -2.33
C GLY A 159 2.19 -5.79 -2.30
N ALA A 160 1.49 -6.75 -1.69
CA ALA A 160 2.02 -8.10 -1.48
C ALA A 160 1.89 -9.00 -2.71
N PHE A 161 0.98 -8.67 -3.62
CA PHE A 161 0.68 -9.49 -4.80
C PHE A 161 1.39 -8.98 -6.05
N SER A 162 1.38 -9.78 -7.12
CA SER A 162 1.99 -9.54 -8.44
C SER A 162 3.51 -9.38 -8.48
N LEU A 163 4.22 -9.38 -7.36
CA LEU A 163 5.67 -9.51 -7.37
C LEU A 163 6.06 -10.93 -6.99
N GLU A 164 6.79 -11.61 -7.86
CA GLU A 164 7.30 -12.96 -7.59
C GLU A 164 8.66 -12.92 -6.89
N SER A 165 9.48 -11.93 -7.23
CA SER A 165 10.77 -11.68 -6.61
C SER A 165 11.27 -10.29 -6.95
N TYR A 166 12.13 -9.75 -6.10
CA TYR A 166 13.02 -8.65 -6.46
C TYR A 166 14.30 -8.70 -5.62
N GLN A 167 15.34 -8.03 -6.10
CA GLN A 167 16.63 -7.97 -5.43
C GLN A 167 17.36 -6.68 -5.78
N TRP A 168 18.17 -6.23 -4.83
CA TRP A 168 19.18 -5.19 -5.04
C TRP A 168 20.55 -5.83 -5.28
N ASP A 169 21.21 -5.44 -6.37
CA ASP A 169 22.60 -5.78 -6.66
C ASP A 169 23.47 -4.55 -6.42
N ALA A 170 24.29 -4.59 -5.37
CA ALA A 170 25.17 -3.48 -5.00
C ALA A 170 26.34 -3.27 -5.97
N ALA A 171 26.83 -4.33 -6.63
CA ALA A 171 27.95 -4.24 -7.56
C ALA A 171 27.54 -3.52 -8.84
N SER A 172 26.35 -3.83 -9.37
CA SER A 172 25.80 -3.18 -10.56
C SER A 172 24.85 -2.01 -10.27
N ARG A 173 24.59 -1.71 -8.99
CA ARG A 173 23.62 -0.70 -8.50
C ARG A 173 22.27 -0.83 -9.19
N ARG A 174 21.74 -2.05 -9.19
CA ARG A 174 20.54 -2.41 -9.94
C ARG A 174 19.49 -3.01 -9.01
N LEU A 175 18.30 -2.46 -9.07
CA LEU A 175 17.10 -3.08 -8.52
C LEU A 175 16.42 -3.85 -9.65
N SER A 176 16.21 -5.16 -9.47
CA SER A 176 15.56 -6.00 -10.48
C SER A 176 14.49 -6.85 -9.86
N GLY A 177 13.43 -7.15 -10.60
CA GLY A 177 12.38 -8.05 -10.13
C GLY A 177 11.53 -8.62 -11.25
N VAL A 178 10.64 -9.53 -10.86
CA VAL A 178 9.72 -10.23 -11.75
C VAL A 178 8.30 -9.97 -11.27
N SER A 179 7.49 -9.36 -12.13
CA SER A 179 6.10 -9.06 -11.84
C SER A 179 5.14 -9.85 -12.72
N GLN A 180 4.08 -10.39 -12.13
CA GLN A 180 2.93 -10.92 -12.84
C GLN A 180 1.97 -9.76 -13.15
N ALA A 181 2.04 -9.26 -14.38
CA ALA A 181 1.15 -8.22 -14.86
C ALA A 181 -0.16 -8.80 -15.41
N ILE A 182 -1.15 -7.92 -15.64
CA ILE A 182 -2.44 -8.28 -16.24
C ILE A 182 -2.58 -7.51 -17.54
N ALA A 183 -2.82 -8.21 -18.65
CA ALA A 183 -3.01 -7.60 -19.95
C ALA A 183 -4.07 -6.48 -19.90
N GLY A 184 -3.76 -5.33 -20.48
CA GLY A 184 -4.66 -4.16 -20.52
C GLY A 184 -4.65 -3.27 -19.28
N ALA A 185 -4.01 -3.69 -18.17
CA ALA A 185 -3.88 -2.86 -16.97
C ALA A 185 -2.47 -2.25 -16.87
N ARG A 186 -2.36 -0.93 -16.69
CA ARG A 186 -1.06 -0.29 -16.46
C ARG A 186 -0.48 -0.74 -15.13
N TYR A 187 0.78 -1.15 -15.14
CA TYR A 187 1.51 -1.54 -13.95
C TYR A 187 2.50 -0.44 -13.57
N VAL A 188 2.49 -0.03 -12.30
CA VAL A 188 3.36 1.02 -11.76
C VAL A 188 4.08 0.48 -10.54
N LEU A 189 5.39 0.71 -10.48
CA LEU A 189 6.28 0.47 -9.37
C LEU A 189 6.78 1.81 -8.85
N THR A 190 6.83 1.98 -7.53
CA THR A 190 7.44 3.14 -6.88
C THR A 190 8.64 2.69 -6.07
N VAL A 191 9.80 3.20 -6.42
CA VAL A 191 11.08 2.92 -5.76
C VAL A 191 11.48 4.14 -4.95
N TYR A 192 11.73 3.93 -3.66
CA TYR A 192 12.39 4.92 -2.82
C TYR A 192 13.89 4.94 -3.11
N VAL A 193 14.44 6.13 -3.29
CA VAL A 193 15.85 6.37 -3.59
C VAL A 193 16.45 7.17 -2.44
N PRO A 194 17.20 6.53 -1.52
CA PRO A 194 17.88 7.25 -0.46
C PRO A 194 19.03 8.10 -1.01
N GLY A 195 19.53 9.03 -0.19
CA GLY A 195 20.67 9.88 -0.55
C GLY A 195 21.91 9.08 -1.00
N GLY A 196 22.67 9.64 -1.94
CA GLY A 196 23.85 8.98 -2.52
C GLY A 196 23.56 7.99 -3.66
N HIS A 197 22.30 7.95 -4.12
CA HIS A 197 21.89 7.22 -5.31
C HIS A 197 21.14 8.14 -6.26
N ARG A 198 21.33 7.93 -7.56
CA ARG A 198 20.67 8.70 -8.62
C ARG A 198 20.06 7.76 -9.64
N PHE A 199 18.78 7.95 -9.99
CA PHE A 199 18.16 7.17 -11.07
C PHE A 199 18.87 7.39 -12.40
N LEU A 200 19.11 6.32 -13.15
CA LEU A 200 19.71 6.38 -14.48
C LEU A 200 18.71 5.99 -15.56
N ARG A 201 18.13 4.78 -15.45
CA ARG A 201 17.20 4.24 -16.44
C ARG A 201 16.41 3.07 -15.87
N ALA A 202 15.34 2.72 -16.55
CA ALA A 202 14.58 1.49 -16.31
C ALA A 202 14.34 0.74 -17.63
N ALA A 203 14.20 -0.57 -17.56
CA ALA A 203 13.86 -1.42 -18.70
C ALA A 203 13.00 -2.60 -18.22
N ALA A 204 12.17 -3.11 -19.12
CA ALA A 204 11.33 -4.27 -18.86
C ALA A 204 11.27 -5.19 -20.07
N THR A 205 11.13 -6.49 -19.83
CA THR A 205 10.98 -7.55 -20.83
C THR A 205 9.86 -8.50 -20.46
N SER A 206 9.18 -9.06 -21.45
CA SER A 206 8.18 -10.13 -21.29
C SER A 206 8.37 -11.15 -22.40
N GLY A 207 8.55 -12.42 -22.03
CA GLY A 207 8.86 -13.48 -22.99
C GLY A 207 10.09 -13.19 -23.87
N GLY A 208 11.12 -12.57 -23.28
CA GLY A 208 12.34 -12.17 -23.98
C GLY A 208 12.23 -10.94 -24.89
N LYS A 209 11.05 -10.31 -24.99
CA LYS A 209 10.84 -9.11 -25.82
C LYS A 209 10.79 -7.85 -24.94
N ALA A 210 11.37 -6.76 -25.44
CA ALA A 210 11.32 -5.48 -24.75
C ALA A 210 9.88 -4.96 -24.62
N VAL A 211 9.56 -4.43 -23.44
CA VAL A 211 8.29 -3.77 -23.13
C VAL A 211 8.54 -2.28 -23.00
N ALA A 212 7.63 -1.45 -23.52
CA ALA A 212 7.72 -0.01 -23.37
C ALA A 212 7.66 0.38 -21.89
N VAL A 213 8.65 1.15 -21.43
CA VAL A 213 8.74 1.64 -20.05
C VAL A 213 8.67 3.16 -20.05
N ALA A 214 7.82 3.70 -19.18
CA ALA A 214 7.84 5.11 -18.80
C ALA A 214 8.30 5.24 -17.35
N SER A 215 9.22 6.17 -17.10
CA SER A 215 9.77 6.40 -15.76
C SER A 215 9.94 7.88 -15.46
N ALA A 216 9.73 8.26 -14.21
CA ALA A 216 9.95 9.62 -13.73
C ALA A 216 10.54 9.61 -12.32
N GLN A 217 11.34 10.62 -12.00
CA GLN A 217 11.83 10.84 -10.63
C GLN A 217 11.21 12.13 -10.09
N THR A 218 10.64 12.07 -8.89
CA THR A 218 10.13 13.21 -8.13
C THR A 218 10.70 13.15 -6.72
N GLY A 219 11.65 14.02 -6.40
CA GLY A 219 12.42 13.94 -5.16
C GLY A 219 13.10 12.58 -5.00
N ASN A 220 12.79 11.89 -3.90
CA ASN A 220 13.34 10.57 -3.57
C ASN A 220 12.47 9.40 -4.09
N ALA A 221 11.48 9.66 -4.94
CA ALA A 221 10.63 8.63 -5.54
C ALA A 221 10.94 8.48 -7.03
N VAL A 222 11.22 7.26 -7.47
CA VAL A 222 11.25 6.88 -8.89
C VAL A 222 10.03 6.04 -9.19
N THR A 223 9.19 6.50 -10.11
CA THR A 223 8.09 5.71 -10.65
C THR A 223 8.57 5.03 -11.93
N VAL A 224 8.30 3.73 -12.06
CA VAL A 224 8.55 2.93 -13.26
C VAL A 224 7.23 2.30 -13.65
N SER A 225 6.82 2.45 -14.90
CA SER A 225 5.55 1.95 -15.38
C SER A 225 5.63 1.36 -16.76
N PHE A 226 4.80 0.34 -16.99
CA PHE A 226 4.71 -0.37 -18.26
C PHE A 226 3.28 -0.89 -18.48
N PRO A 227 2.86 -1.11 -19.74
CA PRO A 227 1.58 -1.74 -20.02
C PRO A 227 1.61 -3.18 -19.53
N GLY A 228 0.52 -3.63 -18.90
CA GLY A 228 0.42 -4.98 -18.42
C GLY A 228 0.46 -6.01 -19.55
N GLN A 229 1.13 -7.12 -19.28
CA GLN A 229 1.38 -8.21 -20.22
C GLN A 229 0.59 -9.44 -19.79
N SER A 230 0.32 -10.36 -20.72
CA SER A 230 -0.28 -11.66 -20.41
C SER A 230 0.67 -12.62 -19.68
N GLY A 231 1.97 -12.33 -19.70
CA GLY A 231 3.01 -13.10 -19.03
C GLY A 231 3.74 -12.30 -17.94
N LYS A 232 4.78 -12.94 -17.39
CA LYS A 232 5.68 -12.30 -16.42
C LYS A 232 6.47 -11.17 -17.10
N VAL A 233 6.63 -10.08 -16.37
CA VAL A 233 7.44 -8.93 -16.76
C VAL A 233 8.66 -8.87 -15.87
N GLU A 234 9.83 -9.09 -16.45
CA GLU A 234 11.11 -8.86 -15.80
C GLU A 234 11.46 -7.39 -15.95
N TRP A 235 11.79 -6.72 -14.85
CA TRP A 235 12.11 -5.31 -14.86
C TRP A 235 13.42 -5.04 -14.13
N ASN A 236 14.06 -3.95 -14.54
CA ASN A 236 15.36 -3.53 -14.07
C ASN A 236 15.39 -2.01 -13.94
N VAL A 237 15.96 -1.52 -12.84
CA VAL A 237 16.13 -0.10 -12.54
C VAL A 237 17.58 0.11 -12.12
N TRP A 238 18.30 0.96 -12.84
CA TRP A 238 19.73 1.20 -12.60
C TRP A 238 19.95 2.56 -11.94
N PHE A 239 20.93 2.58 -11.04
CA PHE A 239 21.26 3.76 -10.24
C PHE A 239 22.75 4.09 -10.30
N GLY A 240 23.07 5.38 -10.24
CA GLY A 240 24.41 5.93 -10.11
C GLY A 240 24.71 6.37 -8.69
N ARG A 241 25.85 7.04 -8.51
CA ARG A 241 26.07 7.94 -7.37
C ARG A 241 25.42 9.29 -7.65
#